data_AF-A0A1G4AMH7-F1
#
_entry.id   AF-A0A1G4AMH7-F1
#
_cell.length_a   1.000
_cell.length_b   1.000
_cell.length_c   1.000
_cell.angle_alpha   90.00
_cell.angle_beta   90.00
_cell.angle_gamma   90.00
#
_symmetry.space_group_name_H-M   'P 1'
#
loop_
_entity.id
_entity.type
_entity.pdbx_description
1 polymer ?
#
loop_
_entity_poly.entity_id
_entity_poly.type
_entity_poly.pdbx_seq_one_letter_code
_entity_poly.pdbx_strand_id
1 'polypeptide(L)'
;MDHSLPEPFAPGPRQFMRPALHALAFFFALFVALVQILILAGGTWVIRDSDGAQRLGLSSLSIVQFNGIIPSPTNPDTYLVTMHQFAASFAYEYPSKSKAGIIGSSPHLPYDLGAVSRALALPESEWACYHSAQDPCTGNPFLSAFRHEWLVLPTGTANFAILYALVVVAYLLVTELLIAVRPSWLRCQCYFSCLKRVCPCPRGTRAEIEALPLAFWDRYRAWCWWMLPCTAFLPAFTQGMNGMLLKAYVSRPRGLGDVNARFGTGFVVVQALCLGASVAGAGCMVLRKVLARKRSWMEEQGVGLKRGA
;
A
#
# COMPACT_ATOMS: atom_id res chain seq x y z
N MET A 1 -36.69 -28.34 49.26
CA MET A 1 -36.62 -28.25 47.78
C MET A 1 -36.04 -26.89 47.48
N ASP A 2 -34.72 -26.80 47.35
CA ASP A 2 -34.04 -25.55 47.00
C ASP A 2 -33.91 -25.47 45.48
N HIS A 3 -34.67 -24.57 44.88
CA HIS A 3 -34.50 -24.14 43.50
C HIS A 3 -33.45 -23.03 43.45
N SER A 4 -32.16 -23.40 43.51
CA SER A 4 -31.10 -22.48 43.11
C SER A 4 -31.02 -22.43 41.58
N LEU A 5 -31.33 -21.26 41.03
CA LEU A 5 -31.15 -20.95 39.62
C LEU A 5 -29.68 -21.14 39.23
N PRO A 6 -29.36 -21.73 38.05
CA PRO A 6 -27.99 -21.82 37.60
C PRO A 6 -27.43 -20.42 37.35
N GLU A 7 -26.32 -20.08 38.02
CA GLU A 7 -25.56 -18.86 37.75
C GLU A 7 -25.21 -18.79 36.25
N PRO A 8 -25.31 -17.60 35.61
CA PRO A 8 -24.92 -17.45 34.22
C PRO A 8 -23.41 -17.65 34.14
N PHE A 9 -22.99 -18.75 33.49
CA PHE A 9 -21.59 -19.02 33.16
C PHE A 9 -20.99 -17.79 32.49
N ALA A 10 -20.06 -17.11 33.18
CA ALA A 10 -19.26 -16.06 32.59
C ALA A 10 -18.56 -16.64 31.34
N PRO A 11 -18.68 -16.00 30.16
CA PRO A 11 -18.09 -16.54 28.95
C PRO A 11 -16.57 -16.64 29.17
N GLY A 12 -16.03 -17.85 28.99
CA GLY A 12 -14.59 -18.06 29.17
C GLY A 12 -13.77 -17.13 28.27
N PRO A 13 -12.51 -16.81 28.61
CA PRO A 13 -11.67 -15.87 27.84
C PRO A 13 -11.57 -16.22 26.34
N ARG A 14 -11.71 -17.50 25.98
CA ARG A 14 -11.73 -17.99 24.60
C ARG A 14 -12.96 -17.55 23.78
N GLN A 15 -14.12 -17.36 24.43
CA GLN A 15 -15.35 -16.88 23.77
C GLN A 15 -15.23 -15.40 23.37
N PHE A 16 -14.50 -14.58 24.13
CA PHE A 16 -14.22 -13.18 23.79
C PHE A 16 -13.04 -13.01 22.81
N MET A 17 -12.03 -13.88 22.87
CA MET A 17 -10.86 -13.78 21.99
C MET A 17 -11.18 -14.00 20.51
N ARG A 18 -12.08 -14.92 20.17
CA ARG A 18 -12.42 -15.20 18.76
C ARG A 18 -13.02 -13.97 18.03
N PRO A 19 -14.06 -13.30 18.54
CA PRO A 19 -14.59 -12.10 17.91
C PRO A 19 -13.58 -10.95 17.93
N ALA A 20 -12.79 -10.80 18.99
CA ALA A 20 -11.74 -9.77 19.07
C ALA A 20 -10.67 -9.95 17.97
N LEU A 21 -10.16 -11.16 17.76
CA LEU A 21 -9.20 -11.46 16.67
C LEU A 21 -9.79 -11.17 15.29
N HIS A 22 -11.09 -11.41 15.12
CA HIS A 22 -11.76 -11.15 13.86
C HIS A 22 -11.90 -9.65 13.60
N ALA A 23 -12.37 -8.89 14.59
CA ALA A 23 -12.43 -7.44 14.51
C ALA A 23 -11.05 -6.82 14.25
N LEU A 24 -10.02 -7.30 14.95
CA LEU A 24 -8.64 -6.84 14.76
C LEU A 24 -8.13 -7.10 13.33
N ALA A 25 -8.41 -8.28 12.76
CA ALA A 25 -8.06 -8.57 11.38
C ALA A 25 -8.77 -7.62 10.39
N PHE A 26 -10.05 -7.30 10.62
CA PHE A 26 -10.77 -6.29 9.85
C PHE A 26 -10.13 -4.91 9.93
N PHE A 27 -9.75 -4.46 11.12
CA PHE A 27 -9.04 -3.18 11.28
C PHE A 27 -7.74 -3.17 10.48
N PHE A 28 -6.97 -4.27 10.48
CA PHE A 28 -5.77 -4.36 9.67
C PHE A 28 -6.05 -4.35 8.16
N ALA A 29 -7.10 -5.04 7.69
CA ALA A 29 -7.47 -5.02 6.28
C ALA A 29 -7.90 -3.61 5.83
N LEU A 30 -8.68 -2.89 6.66
CA LEU A 30 -9.06 -1.50 6.41
C LEU A 30 -7.84 -0.58 6.39
N PHE A 31 -6.91 -0.75 7.33
CA PHE A 31 -5.66 -0.01 7.36
C PHE A 31 -4.85 -0.23 6.07
N VAL A 32 -4.72 -1.48 5.60
CA VAL A 32 -4.06 -1.79 4.32
C VAL A 32 -4.73 -1.05 3.17
N ALA A 33 -6.06 -1.08 3.05
CA ALA A 33 -6.78 -0.33 2.02
C ALA A 33 -6.55 1.18 2.10
N LEU A 34 -6.63 1.77 3.30
CA LEU A 34 -6.39 3.19 3.51
C LEU A 34 -4.98 3.60 3.11
N VAL A 35 -3.97 2.80 3.45
CA VAL A 35 -2.59 3.04 3.02
C VAL A 35 -2.49 3.05 1.50
N GLN A 36 -3.04 2.05 0.82
CA GLN A 36 -2.97 1.97 -0.64
C GLN A 36 -3.69 3.16 -1.32
N ILE A 37 -4.80 3.63 -0.76
CA ILE A 37 -5.51 4.84 -1.20
C ILE A 37 -4.64 6.08 -1.00
N LEU A 38 -4.03 6.26 0.17
CA LEU A 38 -3.15 7.40 0.47
C LEU A 38 -1.94 7.46 -0.47
N ILE A 39 -1.34 6.30 -0.78
CA ILE A 39 -0.22 6.20 -1.72
C ILE A 39 -0.64 6.59 -3.14
N LEU A 40 -1.84 6.21 -3.58
CA LEU A 40 -2.38 6.60 -4.88
C LEU A 40 -2.72 8.10 -4.94
N ALA A 41 -3.24 8.64 -3.84
CA ALA A 41 -3.63 10.04 -3.72
C ALA A 41 -2.42 10.98 -3.57
N GLY A 42 -1.33 10.52 -2.95
CA GLY A 42 -0.13 11.33 -2.71
C GLY A 42 0.39 12.02 -3.98
N GLY A 43 0.66 13.33 -3.86
CA GLY A 43 1.20 14.15 -4.95
C GLY A 43 0.23 14.46 -6.10
N THR A 44 -1.07 14.16 -5.95
CA THR A 44 -2.08 14.46 -6.99
C THR A 44 -2.72 15.85 -6.85
N TRP A 45 -2.43 16.57 -5.76
CA TRP A 45 -2.85 17.96 -5.57
C TRP A 45 -1.74 18.81 -4.94
N VAL A 46 -1.89 20.14 -5.07
CA VAL A 46 -1.04 21.15 -4.43
C VAL A 46 -1.85 21.81 -3.31
N ILE A 47 -1.26 21.86 -2.11
CA ILE A 47 -1.77 22.59 -0.94
C ILE A 47 -1.25 24.02 -1.03
N ARG A 48 -2.13 24.98 -0.74
CA ARG A 48 -1.79 26.40 -0.60
C ARG A 48 -1.97 26.80 0.86
N ASP A 49 -0.88 27.17 1.50
CA ASP A 49 -0.87 27.69 2.87
C ASP A 49 -1.45 29.12 2.90
N SER A 50 -1.82 29.61 4.10
CA SER A 50 -2.37 30.96 4.30
C SER A 50 -1.51 32.07 3.72
N ASP A 51 -0.19 31.84 3.71
CA ASP A 51 0.81 32.81 3.28
C ASP A 51 1.07 32.71 1.76
N GLY A 52 0.23 31.94 1.04
CA GLY A 52 0.35 31.70 -0.40
C GLY A 52 1.37 30.63 -0.78
N ALA A 53 2.06 30.04 0.19
CA ALA A 53 3.07 29.02 -0.04
C ALA A 53 2.46 27.73 -0.59
N GLN A 54 3.07 27.17 -1.63
CA GLN A 54 2.62 25.96 -2.30
C GLN A 54 3.45 24.75 -1.88
N ARG A 55 2.78 23.64 -1.57
CA ARG A 55 3.37 22.36 -1.19
C ARG A 55 2.63 21.20 -1.84
N LEU A 56 3.29 20.08 -2.06
CA LEU A 56 2.63 18.88 -2.58
C LEU A 56 1.84 18.20 -1.46
N GLY A 57 0.62 17.78 -1.79
CA GLY A 57 -0.20 16.97 -0.90
C GLY A 57 0.49 15.65 -0.56
N LEU A 58 0.68 15.40 0.74
CA LEU A 58 1.34 14.18 1.24
C LEU A 58 2.76 13.97 0.65
N SER A 59 3.56 15.03 0.53
CA SER A 59 4.91 14.96 -0.05
C SER A 59 5.82 13.90 0.58
N SER A 60 5.64 13.61 1.88
CA SER A 60 6.34 12.54 2.61
C SER A 60 6.08 11.12 2.07
N LEU A 61 4.99 10.92 1.33
CA LEU A 61 4.62 9.65 0.68
C LEU A 61 5.23 9.49 -0.71
N SER A 62 6.08 10.42 -1.17
CA SER A 62 6.82 10.23 -2.42
C SER A 62 7.62 8.93 -2.36
N ILE A 63 7.51 8.10 -3.39
CA ILE A 63 8.27 6.85 -3.54
C ILE A 63 9.76 7.21 -3.56
N VAL A 64 10.15 8.12 -4.46
CA VAL A 64 11.52 8.64 -4.58
C VAL A 64 11.47 10.14 -4.59
N GLN A 65 12.47 10.75 -3.96
CA GLN A 65 12.75 12.17 -4.03
C GLN A 65 14.22 12.41 -4.33
N PHE A 66 14.52 13.47 -5.06
CA PHE A 66 15.88 13.90 -5.38
C PHE A 66 15.93 15.41 -5.62
N ASN A 67 17.06 16.03 -5.32
CA ASN A 67 17.27 17.46 -5.54
C ASN A 67 17.90 17.68 -6.91
N GLY A 68 17.47 18.69 -7.66
CA GLY A 68 18.02 18.98 -8.98
C GLY A 68 17.58 20.31 -9.56
N ILE A 69 17.90 20.50 -10.84
CA ILE A 69 17.52 21.66 -11.67
C ILE A 69 18.25 22.95 -11.28
N ILE A 70 17.98 23.56 -10.12
CA ILE A 70 18.55 24.89 -9.78
C ILE A 70 19.69 24.71 -8.79
N PRO A 71 20.97 24.95 -9.15
CA PRO A 71 22.08 24.90 -8.22
C PRO A 71 21.96 26.02 -7.16
N SER A 72 22.40 25.73 -5.94
CA SER A 72 22.36 26.70 -4.86
C SER A 72 23.51 27.72 -5.01
N PRO A 73 23.22 29.04 -4.92
CA PRO A 73 24.26 30.07 -5.00
C PRO A 73 25.16 30.09 -3.76
N THR A 74 24.70 29.54 -2.64
CA THR A 74 25.43 29.54 -1.36
C THR A 74 26.17 28.23 -1.08
N ASN A 75 25.76 27.14 -1.72
CA ASN A 75 26.35 25.82 -1.56
C ASN A 75 26.53 25.19 -2.94
N PRO A 76 27.73 25.25 -3.54
CA PRO A 76 27.96 24.89 -4.94
C PRO A 76 27.62 23.43 -5.26
N ASP A 77 27.52 22.57 -4.24
CA ASP A 77 27.18 21.16 -4.38
C ASP A 77 25.70 20.84 -4.12
N THR A 78 24.81 21.80 -3.89
CA THR A 78 23.39 21.49 -3.60
C THR A 78 22.44 22.11 -4.60
N TYR A 79 21.22 21.58 -4.63
CA TYR A 79 20.14 22.06 -5.50
C TYR A 79 18.95 22.54 -4.68
N LEU A 80 18.23 23.53 -5.21
CA LEU A 80 17.14 24.20 -4.51
C LEU A 80 15.76 23.63 -4.81
N VAL A 81 15.62 22.80 -5.86
CA VAL A 81 14.35 22.18 -6.25
C VAL A 81 14.40 20.70 -5.90
N THR A 82 13.36 20.22 -5.22
CA THR A 82 13.19 18.80 -4.93
C THR A 82 12.14 18.22 -5.87
N MET A 83 12.53 17.17 -6.58
CA MET A 83 11.67 16.38 -7.46
C MET A 83 11.10 15.21 -6.66
N HIS A 84 9.84 14.88 -6.91
CA HIS A 84 9.11 13.82 -6.22
C HIS A 84 8.42 12.90 -7.22
N GLN A 85 8.66 11.60 -7.06
CA GLN A 85 7.93 10.54 -7.75
C GLN A 85 6.89 9.95 -6.80
N PHE A 86 5.61 10.01 -7.18
CA PHE A 86 4.50 9.35 -6.50
C PHE A 86 3.98 8.17 -7.33
N ALA A 87 2.95 7.48 -6.84
CA ALA A 87 2.30 6.42 -7.60
C ALA A 87 1.56 6.97 -8.83
N ALA A 88 0.86 8.09 -8.65
CA ALA A 88 -0.01 8.68 -9.65
C ALA A 88 0.56 9.95 -10.31
N SER A 89 1.72 10.44 -9.86
CA SER A 89 2.27 11.69 -10.39
C SER A 89 3.80 11.79 -10.28
N PHE A 90 4.35 12.66 -11.12
CA PHE A 90 5.70 13.20 -11.02
C PHE A 90 5.59 14.72 -10.82
N ALA A 91 6.26 15.23 -9.80
CA ALA A 91 6.03 16.57 -9.28
C ALA A 91 7.32 17.20 -8.72
N TYR A 92 7.26 18.49 -8.38
CA TYR A 92 8.39 19.24 -7.82
C TYR A 92 7.95 20.21 -6.72
N GLU A 93 8.88 20.52 -5.82
CA GLU A 93 8.79 21.58 -4.82
C GLU A 93 10.01 22.50 -4.91
N TYR A 94 9.79 23.81 -4.82
CA TYR A 94 10.82 24.83 -4.71
C TYR A 94 10.57 25.66 -3.43
N PRO A 95 11.05 25.18 -2.27
CA PRO A 95 10.66 25.72 -0.97
C PRO A 95 10.99 27.21 -0.80
N SER A 96 12.14 27.68 -1.29
CA SER A 96 12.56 29.08 -1.12
C SER A 96 11.79 30.08 -1.97
N LYS A 97 11.10 29.62 -3.02
CA LYS A 97 10.13 30.43 -3.79
C LYS A 97 8.69 30.06 -3.46
N SER A 98 8.48 29.16 -2.50
CA SER A 98 7.17 28.68 -2.07
C SER A 98 6.28 28.21 -3.23
N LYS A 99 6.89 27.55 -4.22
CA LYS A 99 6.23 27.02 -5.41
C LYS A 99 6.26 25.51 -5.42
N ALA A 100 5.19 24.89 -5.91
CA ALA A 100 5.14 23.45 -6.16
C ALA A 100 4.27 23.19 -7.38
N GLY A 101 4.54 22.09 -8.09
CA GLY A 101 3.81 21.76 -9.31
C GLY A 101 3.83 20.28 -9.64
N ILE A 102 2.81 19.85 -10.37
CA ILE A 102 2.64 18.49 -10.87
C ILE A 102 2.84 18.53 -12.39
N ILE A 103 3.68 17.64 -12.92
CA ILE A 103 4.10 17.64 -14.32
C ILE A 103 3.25 16.65 -15.13
N GLY A 104 3.11 15.42 -14.62
CA GLY A 104 2.42 14.34 -15.29
C GLY A 104 2.26 13.12 -14.41
N SER A 105 1.73 12.03 -14.96
CA SER A 105 1.44 10.78 -14.23
C SER A 105 2.64 9.85 -14.04
N SER A 106 3.68 10.05 -14.84
CA SER A 106 4.91 9.26 -14.84
C SER A 106 6.07 10.12 -15.32
N PRO A 107 7.31 9.82 -14.88
CA PRO A 107 8.48 10.58 -15.27
C PRO A 107 8.89 10.21 -16.70
N HIS A 108 8.96 11.23 -17.55
CA HIS A 108 9.48 11.21 -18.91
C HIS A 108 10.73 12.09 -18.98
N LEU A 109 11.85 11.52 -18.52
CA LEU A 109 13.13 12.21 -18.51
C LEU A 109 13.81 12.09 -19.88
N PRO A 110 14.45 13.16 -20.36
CA PRO A 110 14.73 14.40 -19.64
C PRO A 110 13.71 15.53 -19.90
N TYR A 111 12.72 15.32 -20.77
CA TYR A 111 11.73 16.34 -21.16
C TYR A 111 10.97 16.96 -19.99
N ASP A 112 10.61 16.15 -18.98
CA ASP A 112 9.95 16.65 -17.77
C ASP A 112 10.83 17.63 -16.99
N LEU A 113 12.17 17.49 -17.02
CA LEU A 113 13.09 18.44 -16.39
C LEU A 113 13.05 19.81 -17.11
N GLY A 114 12.98 19.79 -18.44
CA GLY A 114 12.76 20.99 -19.25
C GLY A 114 11.41 21.65 -18.98
N ALA A 115 10.34 20.85 -18.84
CA ALA A 115 9.01 21.35 -18.49
C ALA A 115 8.98 22.03 -17.11
N VAL A 116 9.67 21.46 -16.12
CA VAL A 116 9.82 22.07 -14.79
C VAL A 116 10.62 23.36 -14.87
N SER A 117 11.73 23.36 -15.61
CA SER A 117 12.58 24.54 -15.80
C SER A 117 11.80 25.71 -16.40
N ARG A 118 10.94 25.41 -17.38
CA ARG A 118 9.99 26.38 -17.94
C ARG A 118 8.95 26.84 -16.93
N ALA A 119 8.35 25.92 -16.17
CA ALA A 119 7.36 26.26 -15.14
C ALA A 119 7.95 27.13 -14.02
N LEU A 120 9.25 26.98 -13.75
CA LEU A 120 10.02 27.79 -12.81
C LEU A 120 10.49 29.13 -13.42
N ALA A 121 10.21 29.38 -14.70
CA ALA A 121 10.62 30.56 -15.46
C ALA A 121 12.15 30.76 -15.50
N LEU A 122 12.91 29.67 -15.64
CA LEU A 122 14.35 29.73 -15.86
C LEU A 122 14.67 30.29 -17.27
N PRO A 123 15.79 31.01 -17.43
CA PRO A 123 16.26 31.49 -18.72
C PRO A 123 16.29 30.36 -19.76
N GLU A 124 15.86 30.65 -20.99
CA GLU A 124 15.78 29.64 -22.04
C GLU A 124 17.14 28.97 -22.32
N SER A 125 18.25 29.70 -22.20
CA SER A 125 19.62 29.18 -22.32
C SER A 125 19.97 28.03 -21.36
N GLU A 126 19.20 27.85 -20.27
CA GLU A 126 19.41 26.77 -19.31
C GLU A 126 18.75 25.46 -19.71
N TRP A 127 17.64 25.49 -20.45
CA TRP A 127 16.82 24.30 -20.75
C TRP A 127 16.48 24.11 -22.24
N ALA A 128 16.87 25.05 -23.12
CA ALA A 128 16.64 24.99 -24.56
C ALA A 128 17.19 23.73 -25.24
N CYS A 129 18.20 23.08 -24.67
CA CYS A 129 18.77 21.85 -25.22
C CYS A 129 17.76 20.68 -25.31
N TYR A 130 16.63 20.76 -24.62
CA TYR A 130 15.52 19.80 -24.75
C TYR A 130 14.52 20.14 -25.85
N HIS A 131 14.61 21.33 -26.46
CA HIS A 131 13.80 21.76 -27.60
C HIS A 131 14.53 21.60 -28.94
N SER A 132 15.81 21.96 -28.97
CA SER A 132 16.67 21.81 -30.16
C SER A 132 17.89 20.98 -29.77
N ALA A 133 18.00 19.77 -30.33
CA ALA A 133 19.07 18.82 -30.00
C ALA A 133 20.49 19.32 -30.33
N GLN A 134 20.62 20.49 -30.97
CA GLN A 134 21.88 21.08 -31.40
C GLN A 134 22.46 22.08 -30.39
N ASP A 135 21.65 22.63 -29.47
CA ASP A 135 22.12 23.65 -28.53
C ASP A 135 22.59 23.03 -27.20
N PRO A 136 23.79 23.38 -26.70
CA PRO A 136 24.23 22.96 -25.37
C PRO A 136 23.46 23.71 -24.27
N CYS A 137 22.98 23.01 -23.24
CA CYS A 137 22.51 23.62 -21.99
C CYS A 137 23.71 24.21 -21.24
N THR A 138 24.12 25.43 -21.61
CA THR A 138 25.35 26.08 -21.13
C THR A 138 25.20 26.69 -19.74
N GLY A 139 23.98 27.08 -19.36
CA GLY A 139 23.71 27.73 -18.07
C GLY A 139 23.42 26.79 -16.91
N ASN A 140 23.23 25.49 -17.15
CA ASN A 140 22.75 24.57 -16.12
C ASN A 140 23.46 23.20 -16.14
N PRO A 141 24.36 22.93 -15.18
CA PRO A 141 25.13 21.69 -15.15
C PRO A 141 24.26 20.45 -14.96
N PHE A 142 23.15 20.57 -14.22
CA PHE A 142 22.21 19.47 -13.99
C PHE A 142 21.51 19.06 -15.29
N LEU A 143 20.91 20.02 -15.99
CA LEU A 143 20.19 19.72 -17.24
C LEU A 143 21.15 19.24 -18.35
N SER A 144 22.34 19.83 -18.42
CA SER A 144 23.39 19.40 -19.35
C SER A 144 23.80 17.94 -19.14
N ALA A 145 23.89 17.48 -17.88
CA ALA A 145 24.28 16.11 -17.56
C ALA A 145 23.25 15.05 -18.00
N PHE A 146 21.96 15.40 -18.09
CA PHE A 146 20.89 14.49 -18.52
C PHE A 146 20.46 14.68 -19.97
N ARG A 147 21.12 15.56 -20.74
CA ARG A 147 20.68 15.93 -22.11
C ARG A 147 20.61 14.76 -23.10
N HIS A 148 21.48 13.77 -22.95
CA HIS A 148 21.60 12.60 -23.84
C HIS A 148 21.08 11.31 -23.21
N GLU A 149 20.60 11.39 -21.98
CA GLU A 149 20.07 10.24 -21.24
C GLU A 149 18.55 10.25 -21.36
N TRP A 150 17.93 9.06 -21.38
CA TRP A 150 16.48 8.95 -21.45
C TRP A 150 15.98 7.93 -20.43
N LEU A 151 14.86 8.27 -19.78
CA LEU A 151 14.14 7.34 -18.91
C LEU A 151 12.65 7.63 -19.00
N VAL A 152 11.89 6.63 -19.42
CA VAL A 152 10.43 6.60 -19.26
C VAL A 152 10.09 5.48 -18.30
N LEU A 153 9.48 5.85 -17.17
CA LEU A 153 9.13 4.90 -16.13
C LEU A 153 7.63 4.59 -16.21
N PRO A 154 7.22 3.43 -16.74
CA PRO A 154 5.81 3.08 -16.80
C PRO A 154 5.26 2.85 -15.38
N THR A 155 4.32 3.70 -14.95
CA THR A 155 3.64 3.57 -13.65
C THR A 155 2.40 2.67 -13.71
N GLY A 156 1.97 2.26 -14.91
CA GLY A 156 0.78 1.43 -15.12
C GLY A 156 0.81 0.12 -14.33
N THR A 157 1.90 -0.65 -14.41
CA THR A 157 2.04 -1.93 -13.69
C THR A 157 2.01 -1.75 -12.17
N ALA A 158 2.64 -0.70 -11.66
CA ALA A 158 2.61 -0.36 -10.24
C ALA A 158 1.19 0.07 -9.78
N ASN A 159 0.46 0.82 -10.60
CA ASN A 159 -0.92 1.21 -10.30
C ASN A 159 -1.89 0.03 -10.38
N PHE A 160 -1.67 -0.91 -11.31
CA PHE A 160 -2.42 -2.17 -11.33
C PHE A 160 -2.20 -3.00 -10.06
N ALA A 161 -0.99 -2.99 -9.48
CA ALA A 161 -0.73 -3.66 -8.21
C ALA A 161 -1.53 -3.05 -7.05
N ILE A 162 -1.64 -1.71 -6.99
CA ILE A 162 -2.46 -1.00 -6.00
C ILE A 162 -3.94 -1.36 -6.17
N LEU A 163 -4.46 -1.29 -7.40
CA LEU A 163 -5.85 -1.64 -7.71
C LEU A 163 -6.15 -3.09 -7.34
N TYR A 164 -5.24 -4.01 -7.67
CA TYR A 164 -5.34 -5.41 -7.27
C TYR A 164 -5.43 -5.56 -5.75
N ALA A 165 -4.62 -4.83 -4.99
CA ALA A 165 -4.67 -4.87 -3.54
C ALA A 165 -6.02 -4.39 -2.98
N LEU A 166 -6.56 -3.30 -3.52
CA LEU A 166 -7.88 -2.79 -3.13
C LEU A 166 -9.01 -3.78 -3.48
N VAL A 167 -8.94 -4.42 -4.65
CA VAL A 167 -9.90 -5.46 -5.06
C VAL A 167 -9.85 -6.66 -4.11
N VAL A 168 -8.66 -7.10 -3.67
CA VAL A 168 -8.58 -8.20 -2.70
C VAL A 168 -9.11 -7.81 -1.33
N VAL A 169 -8.82 -6.60 -0.84
CA VAL A 169 -9.44 -6.12 0.41
C VAL A 169 -10.97 -6.08 0.29
N ALA A 170 -11.50 -5.53 -0.80
CA ALA A 170 -12.95 -5.52 -1.06
C ALA A 170 -13.52 -6.94 -1.12
N TYR A 171 -12.81 -7.87 -1.79
CA TYR A 171 -13.18 -9.28 -1.84
C TYR A 171 -13.25 -9.91 -0.43
N LEU A 172 -12.30 -9.62 0.46
CA LEU A 172 -12.33 -10.10 1.85
C LEU A 172 -13.55 -9.55 2.60
N LEU A 173 -13.85 -8.25 2.47
CA LEU A 173 -15.01 -7.63 3.11
C LEU A 173 -16.33 -8.23 2.61
N VAL A 174 -16.48 -8.37 1.28
CA VAL A 174 -17.64 -9.02 0.66
C VAL A 174 -17.76 -10.47 1.09
N THR A 175 -16.65 -11.20 1.16
CA THR A 175 -16.64 -12.60 1.61
C THR A 175 -17.17 -12.69 3.04
N GLU A 176 -16.71 -11.85 3.95
CA GLU A 176 -17.18 -11.86 5.33
C GLU A 176 -18.65 -11.47 5.46
N LEU A 177 -19.10 -10.48 4.69
CA LEU A 177 -20.52 -10.11 4.61
C LEU A 177 -21.37 -11.30 4.12
N LEU A 178 -20.89 -12.02 3.11
CA LEU A 178 -21.57 -13.20 2.59
C LEU A 178 -21.60 -14.35 3.61
N ILE A 179 -20.52 -14.57 4.38
CA ILE A 179 -20.53 -15.57 5.47
C ILE A 179 -21.58 -15.20 6.53
N ALA A 180 -21.78 -13.92 6.83
CA ALA A 180 -22.75 -13.47 7.82
C ALA A 180 -24.21 -13.52 7.32
N VAL A 181 -24.45 -13.10 6.08
CA VAL A 181 -25.82 -12.87 5.57
C VAL A 181 -26.32 -14.00 4.68
N ARG A 182 -25.48 -14.54 3.78
CA ARG A 182 -25.90 -15.54 2.79
C ARG A 182 -24.76 -16.46 2.36
N PRO A 183 -24.32 -17.40 3.22
CA PRO A 183 -23.14 -18.22 2.97
C PRO A 183 -23.26 -19.11 1.73
N SER A 184 -24.49 -19.43 1.30
CA SER A 184 -24.78 -20.21 0.09
C SER A 184 -24.28 -19.56 -1.21
N TRP A 185 -24.03 -18.24 -1.21
CA TRP A 185 -23.45 -17.55 -2.37
C TRP A 185 -21.96 -17.82 -2.56
N LEU A 186 -21.26 -18.28 -1.53
CA LEU A 186 -19.85 -18.68 -1.60
C LEU A 186 -19.65 -20.10 -2.15
N ARG A 187 -20.72 -20.74 -2.65
CA ARG A 187 -20.68 -22.10 -3.18
C ARG A 187 -19.60 -22.25 -4.27
N CYS A 188 -18.91 -23.37 -4.25
CA CYS A 188 -17.95 -23.75 -5.29
C CYS A 188 -18.61 -23.79 -6.68
N GLN A 189 -18.08 -22.99 -7.61
CA GLN A 189 -18.49 -22.93 -9.02
C GLN A 189 -17.48 -23.62 -9.96
N CYS A 190 -16.44 -24.27 -9.43
CA CYS A 190 -15.44 -24.93 -10.28
C CYS A 190 -16.11 -26.00 -11.16
N TYR A 191 -15.86 -25.98 -12.47
CA TYR A 191 -16.38 -26.98 -13.40
C TYR A 191 -15.58 -28.29 -13.32
N PHE A 192 -14.26 -28.19 -13.43
CA PHE A 192 -13.35 -29.33 -13.48
C PHE A 192 -13.20 -30.03 -12.13
N SER A 193 -13.28 -31.36 -12.15
CA SER A 193 -13.19 -32.21 -10.94
C SER A 193 -11.85 -32.10 -10.21
N CYS A 194 -10.75 -31.87 -10.93
CA CYS A 194 -9.43 -31.66 -10.32
C CYS A 194 -9.41 -30.38 -9.46
N LEU A 195 -9.97 -29.27 -9.97
CA LEU A 195 -10.08 -28.00 -9.25
C LEU A 195 -11.09 -28.09 -8.12
N LYS A 196 -12.20 -28.81 -8.32
CA LYS A 196 -13.19 -29.05 -7.26
C LYS A 196 -12.53 -29.64 -6.03
N ARG A 197 -11.59 -30.59 -6.14
CA ARG A 197 -10.95 -31.25 -4.98
C ARG A 197 -10.20 -30.27 -4.08
N VAL A 198 -9.45 -29.34 -4.67
CA VAL A 198 -8.59 -28.39 -3.95
C VAL A 198 -9.35 -27.11 -3.57
N CYS A 199 -10.51 -26.87 -4.18
CA CYS A 199 -11.32 -25.68 -3.92
C CYS A 199 -11.77 -25.62 -2.44
N PRO A 200 -11.46 -24.52 -1.73
CA PRO A 200 -11.81 -24.32 -0.32
C PRO A 200 -13.28 -23.90 -0.14
N CYS A 201 -13.97 -23.50 -1.22
CA CYS A 201 -15.35 -23.05 -1.16
C CYS A 201 -16.31 -24.17 -0.72
N PRO A 202 -17.39 -23.83 0.00
CA PRO A 202 -18.40 -24.79 0.42
C PRO A 202 -19.04 -25.51 -0.77
N ARG A 203 -19.38 -26.78 -0.57
CA ARG A 203 -20.02 -27.65 -1.56
C ARG A 203 -21.31 -28.18 -0.94
N GLY A 204 -22.33 -28.40 -1.78
CA GLY A 204 -23.61 -28.93 -1.33
C GLY A 204 -24.80 -28.10 -1.77
N THR A 205 -25.96 -28.47 -1.25
CA THR A 205 -27.21 -27.72 -1.39
C THR A 205 -27.19 -26.45 -0.52
N ARG A 206 -28.13 -25.52 -0.75
CA ARG A 206 -28.22 -24.28 0.04
C ARG A 206 -28.35 -24.57 1.55
N ALA A 207 -29.21 -25.52 1.90
CA ALA A 207 -29.46 -25.91 3.29
C ALA A 207 -28.21 -26.53 3.94
N GLU A 208 -27.48 -27.38 3.22
CA GLU A 208 -26.21 -27.95 3.69
C GLU A 208 -25.16 -26.88 3.98
N ILE A 209 -25.04 -25.88 3.09
CA ILE A 209 -24.05 -24.80 3.24
C ILE A 209 -24.40 -23.90 4.42
N GLU A 210 -25.68 -23.55 4.58
CA GLU A 210 -26.15 -22.72 5.69
C GLU A 210 -26.04 -23.45 7.04
N ALA A 211 -26.11 -24.79 7.04
CA ALA A 211 -25.88 -25.63 8.21
C ALA A 211 -24.39 -25.91 8.53
N LEU A 212 -23.44 -25.37 7.75
CA LEU A 212 -22.02 -25.65 7.97
C LEU A 212 -21.53 -25.12 9.33
N PRO A 213 -20.72 -25.90 10.07
CA PRO A 213 -20.24 -25.51 11.37
C PRO A 213 -19.26 -24.33 11.28
N LEU A 214 -19.21 -23.51 12.34
CA LEU A 214 -18.30 -22.36 12.44
C LEU A 214 -16.83 -22.72 12.17
N ALA A 215 -16.40 -23.93 12.51
CA ALA A 215 -15.03 -24.41 12.26
C ALA A 215 -14.68 -24.50 10.76
N PHE A 216 -15.67 -24.80 9.90
CA PHE A 216 -15.48 -24.76 8.45
C PHE A 216 -15.20 -23.33 7.98
N TRP A 217 -16.01 -22.37 8.42
CA TRP A 217 -15.87 -20.97 8.06
C TRP A 217 -14.55 -20.37 8.57
N ASP A 218 -14.10 -20.72 9.78
CA ASP A 218 -12.79 -20.28 10.26
C ASP A 218 -11.62 -20.84 9.42
N ARG A 219 -11.75 -22.07 8.87
CA ARG A 219 -10.78 -22.61 7.92
C ARG A 219 -10.81 -21.85 6.59
N TYR A 220 -12.00 -21.55 6.08
CA TYR A 220 -12.19 -20.81 4.84
C TYR A 220 -11.65 -19.37 4.95
N ARG A 221 -11.91 -18.69 6.07
CA ARG A 221 -11.32 -17.38 6.40
C ARG A 221 -9.81 -17.44 6.40
N ALA A 222 -9.20 -18.36 7.14
CA ALA A 222 -7.74 -18.48 7.17
C ALA A 222 -7.13 -18.71 5.78
N TRP A 223 -7.86 -19.35 4.87
CA TRP A 223 -7.43 -19.50 3.47
C TRP A 223 -7.55 -18.18 2.69
N CYS A 224 -8.70 -17.50 2.73
CA CYS A 224 -8.91 -16.24 2.00
C CYS A 224 -7.94 -15.15 2.48
N TRP A 225 -7.81 -15.01 3.80
CA TRP A 225 -7.02 -13.96 4.43
C TRP A 225 -5.51 -14.11 4.23
N TRP A 226 -5.03 -15.28 3.78
CA TRP A 226 -3.63 -15.45 3.37
C TRP A 226 -3.25 -14.63 2.13
N MET A 227 -4.24 -14.19 1.34
CA MET A 227 -4.00 -13.31 0.20
C MET A 227 -3.59 -11.89 0.63
N LEU A 228 -3.95 -11.46 1.84
CA LEU A 228 -3.74 -10.09 2.31
C LEU A 228 -2.24 -9.70 2.34
N PRO A 229 -1.31 -10.50 2.90
CA PRO A 229 0.13 -10.24 2.79
C PRO A 229 0.65 -10.12 1.36
N CYS A 230 0.23 -11.03 0.47
CA CYS A 230 0.63 -10.97 -0.95
C CYS A 230 0.18 -9.65 -1.59
N THR A 231 -1.02 -9.19 -1.24
CA THR A 231 -1.56 -7.93 -1.78
C THR A 231 -0.93 -6.68 -1.19
N ALA A 232 -0.42 -6.72 0.04
CA ALA A 232 0.35 -5.61 0.60
C ALA A 232 1.78 -5.57 0.03
N PHE A 233 2.36 -6.74 -0.25
CA PHE A 233 3.71 -6.86 -0.80
C PHE A 233 3.81 -6.36 -2.25
N LEU A 234 2.86 -6.73 -3.11
CA LEU A 234 2.97 -6.47 -4.55
C LEU A 234 3.06 -4.97 -4.92
N PRO A 235 2.24 -4.05 -4.35
CA PRO A 235 2.39 -2.61 -4.57
C PRO A 235 3.74 -2.09 -4.10
N ALA A 236 4.16 -2.46 -2.87
CA ALA A 236 5.43 -2.03 -2.30
C ALA A 236 6.62 -2.49 -3.16
N PHE A 237 6.58 -3.73 -3.65
CA PHE A 237 7.62 -4.29 -4.51
C PHE A 237 7.68 -3.57 -5.87
N THR A 238 6.55 -3.44 -6.57
CA THR A 238 6.51 -2.82 -7.91
C THR A 238 6.90 -1.34 -7.87
N GLN A 239 6.41 -0.59 -6.88
CA GLN A 239 6.78 0.80 -6.65
C GLN A 239 8.24 0.94 -6.23
N GLY A 240 8.72 0.05 -5.35
CA GLY A 240 10.12 0.01 -4.94
C GLY A 240 11.07 -0.24 -6.12
N MET A 241 10.76 -1.19 -6.99
CA MET A 241 11.52 -1.48 -8.21
C MET A 241 11.57 -0.27 -9.15
N ASN A 242 10.43 0.35 -9.42
CA ASN A 242 10.35 1.58 -10.22
C ASN A 242 11.17 2.71 -9.58
N GLY A 243 11.06 2.88 -8.26
CA GLY A 243 11.85 3.85 -7.52
C GLY A 243 13.36 3.58 -7.58
N MET A 244 13.78 2.32 -7.50
CA MET A 244 15.20 1.96 -7.64
C MET A 244 15.74 2.34 -9.03
N LEU A 245 14.97 2.10 -10.09
CA LEU A 245 15.36 2.49 -11.46
C LEU A 245 15.55 4.00 -11.58
N LEU A 246 14.58 4.79 -11.07
CA LEU A 246 14.68 6.25 -11.08
C LEU A 246 15.85 6.75 -10.24
N LYS A 247 16.03 6.21 -9.03
CA LYS A 247 17.16 6.54 -8.16
C LYS A 247 18.50 6.24 -8.85
N ALA A 248 18.64 5.06 -9.45
CA ALA A 248 19.87 4.67 -10.15
C ALA A 248 20.15 5.57 -11.36
N TYR A 249 19.11 5.93 -12.13
CA TYR A 249 19.22 6.86 -13.25
C TYR A 249 19.72 8.23 -12.80
N VAL A 250 19.09 8.81 -11.79
CA VAL A 250 19.41 10.16 -11.29
C VAL A 250 20.80 10.21 -10.63
N SER A 251 21.26 9.11 -10.02
CA SER A 251 22.60 9.01 -9.44
C SER A 251 23.70 8.68 -10.45
N ARG A 252 23.38 8.48 -11.74
CA ARG A 252 24.33 8.04 -12.76
C ARG A 252 25.35 9.11 -13.18
N PRO A 253 24.97 10.37 -13.43
CA PRO A 253 25.94 11.35 -13.91
C PRO A 253 26.98 11.68 -12.84
N ARG A 254 28.25 11.47 -13.18
CA ARG A 254 29.38 11.79 -12.30
C ARG A 254 29.68 13.29 -12.37
N GLY A 255 29.96 13.92 -11.23
CA GLY A 255 30.33 15.33 -11.16
C GLY A 255 29.17 16.31 -11.00
N LEU A 256 27.92 15.83 -10.92
CA LEU A 256 26.85 16.59 -10.30
C LEU A 256 27.06 16.57 -8.78
N GLY A 257 26.84 17.71 -8.11
CA GLY A 257 26.82 17.80 -6.64
C GLY A 257 25.79 16.87 -5.98
N ASP A 258 25.48 17.08 -4.70
CA ASP A 258 24.50 16.29 -3.94
C ASP A 258 23.05 16.42 -4.49
N VAL A 259 22.75 15.58 -5.47
CA VAL A 259 21.41 15.31 -6.01
C VAL A 259 20.56 14.53 -5.00
N ASN A 260 21.16 13.91 -3.97
CA ASN A 260 20.50 13.27 -2.83
C ASN A 260 19.28 12.39 -3.18
N ALA A 261 19.42 11.50 -4.17
CA ALA A 261 18.32 10.62 -4.57
C ALA A 261 18.04 9.56 -3.51
N ARG A 262 16.83 9.57 -2.94
CA ARG A 262 16.44 8.70 -1.82
C ARG A 262 14.98 8.29 -1.89
N PHE A 263 14.66 7.17 -1.24
CA PHE A 263 13.26 6.81 -1.01
C PHE A 263 12.65 7.78 0.00
N GLY A 264 11.37 8.13 -0.19
CA GLY A 264 10.66 8.91 0.82
C GLY A 264 10.48 8.09 2.11
N THR A 265 10.84 8.67 3.24
CA THR A 265 10.76 7.98 4.54
C THR A 265 9.32 7.60 4.88
N GLY A 266 8.36 8.49 4.59
CA GLY A 266 6.94 8.22 4.82
C GLY A 266 6.45 7.05 3.98
N PHE A 267 6.81 7.00 2.70
CA PHE A 267 6.54 5.86 1.81
C PHE A 267 7.05 4.53 2.41
N VAL A 268 8.33 4.47 2.78
CA VAL A 268 8.96 3.24 3.30
C VAL A 268 8.29 2.78 4.61
N VAL A 269 8.10 3.71 5.56
CA VAL A 269 7.50 3.41 6.86
C VAL A 269 6.06 2.93 6.69
N VAL A 270 5.26 3.65 5.89
CA VAL A 270 3.85 3.33 5.70
C VAL A 270 3.66 1.99 4.96
N GLN A 271 4.48 1.69 3.95
CA GLN A 271 4.44 0.38 3.27
C GLN A 271 4.92 -0.75 4.19
N ALA A 272 5.93 -0.53 5.02
CA ALA A 272 6.39 -1.52 6.01
C ALA A 272 5.30 -1.80 7.06
N LEU A 273 4.63 -0.76 7.58
CA LEU A 273 3.50 -0.91 8.49
C LEU A 273 2.33 -1.62 7.82
N CYS A 274 2.04 -1.32 6.55
CA CYS A 274 1.01 -1.99 5.77
C CYS A 274 1.30 -3.49 5.62
N LEU A 275 2.54 -3.87 5.32
CA LEU A 275 2.96 -5.27 5.28
C LEU A 275 2.86 -5.94 6.67
N GLY A 276 3.33 -5.27 7.73
CA GLY A 276 3.20 -5.77 9.09
C GLY A 276 1.75 -6.02 9.51
N ALA A 277 0.87 -5.05 9.25
CA ALA A 277 -0.57 -5.16 9.50
C ALA A 277 -1.21 -6.29 8.70
N SER A 278 -0.84 -6.46 7.43
CA SER A 278 -1.37 -7.53 6.58
C SER A 278 -1.01 -8.93 7.12
N VAL A 279 0.22 -9.13 7.58
CA VAL A 279 0.70 -10.38 8.18
C VAL A 279 0.02 -10.61 9.53
N ALA A 280 -0.11 -9.57 10.36
CA ALA A 280 -0.83 -9.64 11.62
C ALA A 280 -2.31 -10.00 11.44
N GLY A 281 -2.99 -9.42 10.44
CA GLY A 281 -4.37 -9.75 10.09
C GLY A 281 -4.55 -11.20 9.66
N ALA A 282 -3.68 -11.71 8.78
CA ALA A 282 -3.67 -13.13 8.42
C ALA A 282 -3.39 -14.03 9.65
N GLY A 283 -2.43 -13.64 10.48
CA GLY A 283 -2.10 -14.30 11.74
C GLY A 283 -3.28 -14.38 12.72
N CYS A 284 -4.09 -13.32 12.82
CA CYS A 284 -5.30 -13.30 13.64
C CYS A 284 -6.31 -14.36 13.19
N MET A 285 -6.50 -14.54 11.87
CA MET A 285 -7.41 -15.57 11.34
C MET A 285 -6.88 -16.98 11.54
N VAL A 286 -5.56 -17.18 11.39
CA VAL A 286 -4.92 -18.47 11.69
C VAL A 286 -5.05 -18.81 13.18
N LEU A 287 -4.79 -17.85 14.07
CA LEU A 287 -4.92 -18.05 15.51
C LEU A 287 -6.37 -18.33 15.90
N ARG A 288 -7.33 -17.60 15.33
CA ARG A 288 -8.77 -17.84 15.51
C ARG A 288 -9.15 -19.27 15.13
N LYS A 289 -8.65 -19.78 14.01
CA LYS A 289 -8.86 -21.17 13.56
C LYS A 289 -8.23 -22.18 14.54
N VAL A 290 -7.04 -21.91 15.07
CA VAL A 290 -6.38 -22.79 16.05
C VAL A 290 -7.18 -22.83 17.36
N LEU A 291 -7.68 -21.69 17.84
CA LEU A 291 -8.51 -21.62 19.03
C LEU A 291 -9.83 -22.39 18.87
N ALA A 292 -10.41 -22.39 17.67
CA ALA A 292 -11.62 -23.15 17.37
C ALA A 292 -11.41 -24.68 17.39
N ARG A 293 -10.18 -25.17 17.14
CA ARG A 293 -9.84 -26.60 17.21
C ARG A 293 -9.59 -27.11 18.63
N LYS A 294 -9.20 -26.22 19.55
CA LYS A 294 -8.88 -26.56 20.96
C LYS A 294 -10.10 -26.51 21.88
N ARG A 295 -11.30 -26.88 21.41
CA ARG A 295 -12.33 -27.39 22.34
C ARG A 295 -11.69 -28.61 22.99
N SER A 296 -11.20 -28.45 24.21
CA SER A 296 -10.67 -29.60 24.94
C SER A 296 -11.85 -30.52 25.18
N TRP A 297 -11.63 -31.81 25.01
CA TRP A 297 -12.56 -32.87 25.38
C TRP A 297 -13.17 -32.68 26.80
N MET A 298 -12.49 -31.94 27.68
CA MET A 298 -12.97 -31.52 29.01
C MET A 298 -14.13 -30.50 29.01
N GLU A 299 -14.22 -29.59 28.03
CA GLU A 299 -15.34 -28.64 27.91
C GLU A 299 -16.61 -29.32 27.36
N GLU A 300 -16.48 -30.41 26.60
CA GLU A 300 -17.61 -31.20 26.08
C GLU A 300 -18.19 -32.17 27.13
N GLN A 301 -17.45 -32.49 28.19
CA GLN A 301 -17.92 -33.39 29.26
C GLN A 301 -18.54 -32.68 30.48
N GLY A 302 -18.62 -31.34 30.49
CA GLY A 302 -19.23 -30.62 31.62
C GLY A 302 -18.54 -30.89 32.97
N VAL A 303 -17.28 -31.35 32.98
CA VAL A 303 -16.52 -31.58 34.20
C VAL A 303 -15.91 -30.26 34.65
N GLY A 304 -16.78 -29.33 35.04
CA GLY A 304 -16.38 -28.30 36.00
C GLY A 304 -15.99 -29.03 37.28
N LEU A 305 -14.76 -28.82 37.72
CA LEU A 305 -14.27 -29.24 39.03
C LEU A 305 -15.37 -29.05 40.08
N LYS A 306 -15.97 -30.15 40.53
CA LYS A 306 -16.50 -30.21 41.90
C LYS A 306 -15.27 -29.99 42.77
N ARG A 307 -15.02 -28.73 43.18
CA ARG A 307 -14.20 -28.47 44.34
C ARG A 307 -14.91 -29.17 45.49
N GLY A 308 -14.31 -30.26 45.94
CA GLY A 308 -14.76 -30.98 47.12
C GLY A 308 -14.88 -30.01 48.29
N ALA A 309 -15.94 -30.24 49.06
CA ALA A 309 -16.13 -29.72 50.40
C ALA A 309 -14.92 -30.02 51.30
#